data_AF-A0A1G6VQJ0-F1
#
_entry.id   AF-A0A1G6VQJ0-F1
#
_cell.length_a   1.000
_cell.length_b   1.000
_cell.length_c   1.000
_cell.angle_alpha   90.00
_cell.angle_beta   90.00
_cell.angle_gamma   90.00
#
_symmetry.space_group_name_H-M   'P 1'
#
loop_
_entity.id
_entity.type
_entity.pdbx_description
1 polymer ?
#
loop_
_entity_poly.entity_id
_entity_poly.type
_entity_poly.pdbx_seq_one_letter_code
_entity_poly.pdbx_strand_id
1 'polypeptide(L)'
;MATIYAHVTCTRTIHTSDEDDEPIYQYGWIDPWWSRTELLESRNDAPPVVHCAEDEPDLADHVRDALASHLPGPVHNNGEGTFYAGADHTPTDDEGSYTYALHFTRKDFHPGTGWTESSWCPIDDGHLDLGKDLAP
;
A
#
# COMPACT_ATOMS: atom_id res chain seq x y z
N MET A 1 22.49 -6.24 -3.31
CA MET A 1 21.34 -6.64 -4.14
C MET A 1 20.13 -6.20 -3.36
N ALA A 2 19.34 -5.31 -3.95
CA ALA A 2 18.22 -4.71 -3.25
C ALA A 2 17.04 -5.66 -3.24
N THR A 3 16.22 -5.55 -2.21
CA THR A 3 14.93 -6.23 -2.12
C THR A 3 13.85 -5.18 -2.06
N ILE A 4 12.84 -5.35 -2.91
CA ILE A 4 11.66 -4.49 -2.94
C ILE A 4 10.59 -5.09 -2.04
N TYR A 5 10.03 -4.23 -1.20
CA TYR A 5 8.91 -4.55 -0.34
C TYR A 5 7.74 -3.63 -0.67
N ALA A 6 6.51 -4.14 -0.60
CA ALA A 6 5.32 -3.31 -0.57
C ALA A 6 4.42 -3.71 0.59
N HIS A 7 3.95 -2.74 1.37
CA HIS A 7 3.05 -2.97 2.50
C HIS A 7 1.79 -2.11 2.37
N VAL A 8 0.67 -2.63 2.83
CA VAL A 8 -0.63 -1.95 2.79
C VAL A 8 -0.87 -1.24 4.12
N THR A 9 -1.31 0.01 4.06
CA THR A 9 -1.90 0.72 5.19
C THR A 9 -3.36 1.05 4.90
N CYS A 10 -4.08 1.40 5.95
CA CYS A 10 -5.46 1.83 5.87
C CYS A 10 -5.75 2.98 6.82
N THR A 11 -6.59 3.89 6.34
CA THR A 11 -7.34 4.85 7.16
C THR A 11 -8.78 4.38 7.24
N ARG A 12 -9.28 4.13 8.45
CA ARG A 12 -10.71 3.90 8.72
C ARG A 12 -11.33 5.20 9.22
N THR A 13 -12.38 5.64 8.57
CA THR A 13 -13.17 6.83 8.92
C THR A 13 -14.55 6.39 9.38
N ILE A 14 -14.94 6.78 10.59
CA ILE A 14 -16.25 6.49 11.18
C ILE A 14 -17.01 7.80 11.26
N HIS A 15 -18.15 7.88 10.58
CA HIS A 15 -19.06 9.01 10.67
C HIS A 15 -20.06 8.75 11.78
N THR A 16 -20.14 9.65 12.76
CA THR A 16 -21.16 9.62 13.79
C THR A 16 -22.49 10.15 13.23
N SER A 17 -23.61 9.73 13.81
CA SER A 17 -24.95 10.14 13.35
C SER A 17 -25.31 11.59 13.69
N ASP A 18 -24.51 12.24 14.53
CA ASP A 18 -24.72 13.62 14.95
C ASP A 18 -23.98 14.56 13.99
N GLU A 19 -24.72 15.43 13.30
CA GLU A 19 -24.21 16.32 12.23
C GLU A 19 -23.11 17.31 12.69
N ASP A 20 -22.89 17.44 14.00
CA ASP A 20 -21.93 18.36 14.61
C ASP A 20 -20.63 17.69 15.09
N ASP A 21 -20.52 16.35 15.04
CA ASP A 21 -19.34 15.64 15.52
C ASP A 21 -18.30 15.41 14.42
N GLU A 22 -17.02 15.65 14.75
CA GLU A 22 -15.91 15.36 13.84
C GLU A 22 -15.80 13.84 13.59
N PRO A 23 -15.52 13.41 12.35
CA PRO A 23 -15.31 11.99 12.06
C PRO A 23 -14.13 11.42 12.86
N ILE A 24 -14.28 10.19 13.33
CA ILE A 24 -13.21 9.47 14.03
C ILE A 24 -12.34 8.80 12.98
N TYR A 25 -11.03 9.04 13.07
CA TYR A 25 -10.03 8.42 12.20
C TYR A 25 -9.18 7.41 12.96
N GLN A 26 -9.03 6.23 12.37
CA GLN A 26 -8.10 5.20 12.83
C GLN A 26 -7.15 4.85 11.69
N TYR A 27 -5.89 4.60 12.02
CA TYR A 27 -4.83 4.35 11.05
C TYR A 27 -4.07 3.09 11.45
N GLY A 28 -3.63 2.31 10.47
CA GLY A 28 -2.80 1.16 10.74
C GLY A 28 -2.31 0.45 9.49
N TRP A 29 -1.55 -0.61 9.73
CA TRP A 29 -1.12 -1.57 8.72
C TRP A 29 -2.20 -2.62 8.51
N ILE A 30 -2.25 -3.18 7.30
CA ILE A 30 -3.20 -4.23 6.93
C ILE A 30 -2.44 -5.46 6.48
N ASP A 31 -2.84 -6.62 6.98
CA ASP A 31 -2.55 -7.90 6.33
C ASP A 31 -3.74 -8.27 5.43
N PRO A 32 -3.70 -7.94 4.12
CA PRO A 32 -4.83 -8.15 3.23
C PRO A 32 -5.11 -9.64 2.95
N TRP A 33 -4.19 -10.54 3.33
CA TRP A 33 -4.39 -11.99 3.21
C TRP A 33 -5.25 -12.53 4.34
N TRP A 34 -5.24 -11.88 5.50
CA TRP A 34 -6.00 -12.25 6.69
C TRP A 34 -7.27 -11.42 6.85
N SER A 35 -7.15 -10.09 6.85
CA SER A 35 -8.27 -9.17 7.09
C SER A 35 -8.01 -7.82 6.45
N ARG A 36 -9.03 -7.26 5.78
CA ARG A 36 -8.96 -5.92 5.18
C ARG A 36 -9.40 -4.80 6.13
N THR A 37 -9.89 -5.14 7.32
CA THR A 37 -10.49 -4.18 8.26
C THR A 37 -9.79 -4.14 9.61
N GLU A 38 -8.98 -5.15 9.94
CA GLU A 38 -8.19 -5.20 11.16
C GLU A 38 -6.92 -4.35 11.03
N LEU A 39 -6.84 -3.28 11.82
CA LEU A 39 -5.72 -2.34 11.79
C LEU A 39 -4.62 -2.79 12.76
N LEU A 40 -3.44 -3.08 12.22
CA LEU A 40 -2.26 -3.48 12.97
C LEU A 40 -1.40 -2.25 13.30
N GLU A 41 -0.88 -2.18 14.52
CA GLU A 41 -0.10 -1.03 14.99
C GLU A 41 1.31 -0.97 14.39
N SER A 42 1.87 -2.13 14.03
CA SER A 42 3.25 -2.24 13.53
C SER A 42 3.29 -2.88 12.15
N ARG A 43 4.17 -2.34 11.28
CA ARG A 43 4.48 -2.90 9.97
C ARG A 43 4.93 -4.35 10.06
N ASN A 44 5.62 -4.73 11.13
CA ASN A 44 6.15 -6.09 11.29
C ASN A 44 5.07 -7.13 11.55
N ASP A 45 3.86 -6.70 11.93
CA ASP A 45 2.72 -7.59 12.14
C ASP A 45 1.95 -7.82 10.82
N ALA A 46 2.22 -7.02 9.78
CA ALA A 46 1.61 -7.12 8.46
C ALA A 46 2.64 -7.64 7.45
N PRO A 47 2.45 -8.83 6.85
CA PRO A 47 3.36 -9.31 5.81
C PRO A 47 3.29 -8.39 4.58
N PRO A 48 4.43 -8.16 3.90
CA PRO A 48 4.44 -7.41 2.65
C PRO A 48 3.69 -8.18 1.54
N VAL A 49 3.00 -7.45 0.68
CA VAL A 49 2.32 -8.00 -0.51
C VAL A 49 3.24 -8.12 -1.71
N VAL A 50 4.35 -7.37 -1.73
CA VAL A 50 5.47 -7.56 -2.66
C VAL A 50 6.71 -7.83 -1.82
N HIS A 51 7.43 -8.91 -2.13
CA HIS A 51 8.72 -9.23 -1.52
C HIS A 51 9.56 -10.02 -2.52
N CYS A 52 10.34 -9.31 -3.33
CA CYS A 52 11.14 -9.88 -4.40
C CYS A 52 12.43 -9.08 -4.61
N ALA A 53 13.39 -9.66 -5.33
CA ALA A 53 14.61 -8.94 -5.64
C ALA A 53 14.37 -7.83 -6.66
N GLU A 54 15.16 -6.74 -6.61
CA GLU A 54 15.01 -5.60 -7.53
C GLU A 54 15.29 -5.97 -9.00
N ASP A 55 16.13 -6.98 -9.26
CA ASP A 55 16.46 -7.47 -10.62
C ASP A 55 15.64 -8.70 -11.03
N GLU A 56 14.61 -9.05 -10.27
CA GLU A 56 13.73 -10.17 -10.58
C GLU A 56 12.93 -9.88 -11.87
N PRO A 57 12.90 -10.79 -12.86
CA PRO A 57 12.30 -10.52 -14.16
C PRO A 57 10.80 -10.18 -14.08
N ASP A 58 10.13 -10.71 -13.05
CA ASP A 58 8.68 -10.59 -12.87
C ASP A 58 8.30 -9.48 -11.86
N LEU A 59 9.26 -8.65 -11.42
CA LEU A 59 9.01 -7.56 -10.46
C LEU A 59 7.90 -6.61 -10.93
N ALA A 60 7.88 -6.26 -12.22
CA ALA A 60 6.86 -5.39 -12.78
C ALA A 60 5.45 -6.00 -12.65
N ASP A 61 5.32 -7.31 -12.83
CA ASP A 61 4.05 -8.01 -12.70
C ASP A 61 3.61 -8.10 -11.22
N HIS A 62 4.54 -8.37 -10.30
CA HIS A 62 4.26 -8.31 -8.86
C HIS A 62 3.77 -6.92 -8.41
N VAL A 63 4.36 -5.84 -8.93
CA VAL A 63 3.92 -4.46 -8.66
C VAL A 63 2.49 -4.24 -9.16
N ARG A 64 2.19 -4.64 -10.40
CA ARG A 64 0.85 -4.50 -11.01
C ARG A 64 -0.19 -5.29 -10.24
N ASP A 65 0.10 -6.55 -9.92
CA ASP A 65 -0.80 -7.43 -9.19
C ASP A 65 -1.09 -6.88 -7.79
N ALA A 66 -0.08 -6.35 -7.10
CA ALA A 66 -0.27 -5.74 -5.79
C ALA A 66 -1.17 -4.49 -5.85
N LEU A 67 -0.96 -3.62 -6.84
CA LEU A 67 -1.79 -2.43 -7.05
C LEU A 67 -3.24 -2.82 -7.38
N ALA A 68 -3.44 -3.75 -8.32
CA ALA A 68 -4.77 -4.18 -8.75
C ALA A 68 -5.54 -4.96 -7.66
N SER A 69 -4.86 -5.77 -6.87
CA SER A 69 -5.49 -6.64 -5.86
C SER A 69 -5.79 -5.93 -4.54
N HIS A 70 -4.98 -4.92 -4.19
CA HIS A 70 -5.04 -4.32 -2.86
C HIS A 70 -5.58 -2.89 -2.85
N LEU A 71 -5.55 -2.15 -3.95
CA LEU A 71 -6.14 -0.81 -4.02
C LEU A 71 -7.47 -0.84 -4.79
N PRO A 72 -8.61 -0.62 -4.11
CA PRO A 72 -9.89 -0.53 -4.81
C PRO A 72 -9.98 0.72 -5.69
N GLY A 73 -10.46 0.53 -6.91
CA GLY A 73 -10.71 1.63 -7.86
C GLY A 73 -9.44 2.14 -8.55
N PRO A 74 -9.50 3.36 -9.14
CA PRO A 74 -8.35 3.95 -9.81
C PRO A 74 -7.24 4.24 -8.80
N VAL A 75 -5.98 4.13 -9.23
CA VAL A 75 -4.81 4.31 -8.36
C VAL A 75 -4.24 5.72 -8.50
N HIS A 76 -3.94 6.38 -7.38
CA HIS A 76 -3.29 7.68 -7.32
C HIS A 76 -1.87 7.57 -6.75
N ASN A 77 -0.85 7.97 -7.52
CA ASN A 77 0.53 8.04 -7.02
C ASN A 77 0.81 9.41 -6.36
N ASN A 78 1.47 9.42 -5.20
CA ASN A 78 1.94 10.67 -4.58
C ASN A 78 3.37 11.09 -4.98
N GLY A 79 4.07 10.27 -5.77
CA GLY A 79 5.42 10.54 -6.26
C GLY A 79 6.56 10.01 -5.39
N GLU A 80 6.28 9.40 -4.24
CA GLU A 80 7.30 8.92 -3.30
C GLU A 80 7.19 7.41 -3.02
N GLY A 81 6.73 6.65 -4.02
CA GLY A 81 6.51 5.20 -3.86
C GLY A 81 5.30 4.84 -3.01
N THR A 82 4.38 5.78 -2.76
CA THR A 82 3.10 5.50 -2.12
C THR A 82 1.96 5.72 -3.09
N PHE A 83 1.09 4.71 -3.19
CA PHE A 83 -0.07 4.69 -4.05
C PHE A 83 -1.33 4.60 -3.22
N TYR A 84 -2.33 5.42 -3.52
CA TYR A 84 -3.60 5.48 -2.81
C TYR A 84 -4.70 4.88 -3.67
N ALA A 85 -5.63 4.19 -3.00
CA ALA A 85 -6.89 3.81 -3.59
C ALA A 85 -7.73 5.06 -3.91
N GLY A 86 -8.35 5.09 -5.09
CA GLY A 86 -9.24 6.16 -5.52
C GLY A 86 -10.71 5.90 -5.18
N ALA A 87 -11.01 4.77 -4.55
CA ALA A 87 -12.32 4.46 -3.99
C ALA A 87 -12.17 3.98 -2.55
N ASP A 88 -13.15 4.33 -1.72
CA ASP A 88 -13.25 3.79 -0.37
C ASP A 88 -13.90 2.40 -0.39
N HIS A 89 -13.52 1.57 0.56
CA HIS A 89 -14.16 0.30 0.84
C HIS A 89 -15.07 0.45 2.07
N THR A 90 -16.35 0.12 1.93
CA THR A 90 -17.33 0.16 3.02
C THR A 90 -17.91 -1.25 3.20
N PRO A 91 -17.42 -2.04 4.17
CA PRO A 91 -17.98 -3.34 4.50
C PRO A 91 -19.45 -3.23 4.92
N THR A 92 -20.27 -4.24 4.64
CA THR A 92 -21.70 -4.23 5.02
C THR A 92 -21.94 -4.30 6.52
N ASP A 93 -21.00 -4.88 7.27
CA ASP A 93 -21.10 -5.14 8.70
C ASP A 93 -20.21 -4.22 9.56
N ASP A 94 -19.68 -3.15 8.96
CA ASP A 94 -18.85 -2.14 9.64
C ASP A 94 -19.36 -0.74 9.29
N GLU A 95 -19.48 0.14 10.28
CA GLU A 95 -19.95 1.52 10.10
C GLU A 95 -18.86 2.45 9.51
N GLY A 96 -17.63 1.96 9.37
CA GLY A 96 -16.49 2.70 8.85
C GLY A 96 -16.30 2.58 7.34
N SER A 97 -15.77 3.64 6.73
CA SER A 97 -15.21 3.61 5.38
C SER A 97 -13.69 3.50 5.45
N TYR A 98 -13.10 2.71 4.55
CA TYR A 98 -11.69 2.32 4.57
C TYR A 98 -11.00 2.80 3.29
N THR A 99 -10.00 3.66 3.44
CA THR A 99 -9.14 4.11 2.34
C THR A 99 -7.77 3.46 2.47
N TYR A 100 -7.32 2.76 1.44
CA TYR A 100 -6.06 2.02 1.46
C TYR A 100 -4.93 2.77 0.75
N ALA A 101 -3.70 2.53 1.21
CA ALA A 101 -2.49 2.92 0.51
C ALA A 101 -1.48 1.78 0.46
N LEU A 102 -0.69 1.73 -0.60
CA LEU A 102 0.40 0.76 -0.80
C LEU A 102 1.73 1.51 -0.82
N HIS A 103 2.64 1.13 0.07
CA HIS A 103 3.94 1.77 0.26
C HIS A 103 5.06 0.85 -0.22
N PHE A 104 5.75 1.27 -1.27
CA PHE A 104 6.92 0.59 -1.80
C PHE A 104 8.19 1.11 -1.14
N THR A 105 9.01 0.18 -0.68
CA THR A 105 10.31 0.46 -0.06
C THR A 105 11.38 -0.45 -0.65
N ARG A 106 12.55 0.10 -0.87
CA ARG A 106 13.74 -0.61 -1.29
C ARG A 106 14.65 -0.81 -0.09
N LYS A 107 15.14 -2.04 0.09
CA LYS A 107 16.06 -2.42 1.15
C LYS A 107 17.37 -2.92 0.57
N ASP A 108 18.47 -2.35 1.03
CA ASP A 108 19.81 -2.69 0.59
C ASP A 108 20.75 -2.94 1.75
N PHE A 109 21.77 -3.76 1.49
CA PHE A 109 22.91 -3.91 2.39
C PHE A 109 24.13 -3.19 1.82
N HIS A 110 24.65 -2.23 2.58
CA HIS A 110 25.86 -1.51 2.23
C HIS A 110 26.99 -1.86 3.22
N PRO A 111 28.16 -2.31 2.72
CA PRO A 111 29.33 -2.51 3.58
C PRO A 111 29.69 -1.23 4.32
N GLY A 112 29.69 -1.29 5.66
CA GLY A 112 30.05 -0.17 6.54
C GLY A 112 28.86 0.59 7.15
N THR A 113 27.68 0.59 6.51
CA THR A 113 26.47 1.22 7.07
C THR A 113 25.38 0.20 7.43
N GLY A 114 25.49 -1.04 6.96
CA GLY A 114 24.54 -2.11 7.26
C GLY A 114 23.32 -2.09 6.36
N TRP A 115 22.18 -2.54 6.89
CA TRP A 115 20.90 -2.53 6.18
C TRP A 115 20.30 -1.12 6.18
N THR A 116 19.89 -0.65 5.01
CA THR A 116 19.19 0.62 4.82
C THR A 116 17.88 0.40 4.10
N GLU A 117 16.86 1.18 4.45
CA GLU A 117 15.57 1.20 3.76
C GLU A 117 15.30 2.62 3.24
N SER A 118 14.80 2.72 2.02
CA SER A 118 14.38 3.98 1.40
C SER A 118 13.07 3.79 0.65
N SER A 119 12.31 4.87 0.45
CA SER A 119 11.18 4.85 -0.47
C SER A 119 11.64 4.48 -1.89
N TRP A 120 10.80 3.74 -2.62
CA TRP A 120 11.06 3.36 -4.00
C TRP A 120 9.81 3.55 -4.84
N CYS A 121 9.92 4.27 -5.95
CA CYS A 121 8.80 4.58 -6.83
C CYS A 121 8.90 3.73 -8.11
N PRO A 122 7.99 2.75 -8.32
CA PRO A 122 8.02 1.90 -9.51
C PRO A 122 7.92 2.67 -10.83
N ILE A 123 7.30 3.86 -10.83
CA ILE A 123 7.17 4.70 -12.03
C ILE A 123 8.49 5.37 -12.38
N ASP A 124 9.16 5.97 -11.39
CA ASP A 124 10.42 6.69 -11.62
C ASP A 124 11.53 5.71 -12.04
N ASP A 125 11.46 4.48 -11.55
CA ASP A 125 12.40 3.41 -11.84
C ASP A 125 12.03 2.62 -13.13
N GLY A 126 10.91 2.99 -13.80
CA GLY A 126 10.52 2.46 -15.10
C GLY A 126 9.83 1.08 -15.09
N HIS A 127 9.43 0.60 -13.92
CA HIS A 127 8.74 -0.68 -13.72
C HIS A 127 7.21 -0.60 -13.90
N LEU A 128 6.65 0.62 -13.93
CA LEU A 128 5.20 0.83 -14.04
C LEU A 128 4.86 2.07 -14.89
N ASP A 129 3.92 1.93 -15.82
CA ASP A 129 3.30 3.06 -16.53
C ASP A 129 1.79 3.06 -16.24
N LEU A 130 1.32 3.94 -15.34
CA LEU A 130 -0.09 3.98 -14.92
C LEU A 130 -1.07 4.12 -16.10
N GLY A 131 -0.70 4.82 -17.17
CA GLY A 131 -1.57 5.06 -18.32
C GLY A 131 -1.69 3.86 -19.26
N LYS A 132 -0.75 2.92 -19.20
CA LYS A 132 -0.78 1.68 -20.00
C LYS A 132 -1.15 0.46 -19.18
N ASP A 133 -0.71 0.43 -17.92
CA ASP A 133 -0.71 -0.78 -17.10
C ASP A 133 -1.94 -0.88 -16.18
N LEU A 134 -2.58 0.25 -15.85
CA LEU A 134 -3.75 0.32 -14.96
C LEU A 134 -4.92 1.12 -15.56
N ALA A 135 -4.97 1.22 -16.90
CA ALA A 135 -6.11 1.80 -17.60
C ALA A 135 -7.39 0.96 -17.32
N PRO A 136 -8.55 1.62 -17.12
CA PRO A 136 -9.81 0.94 -16.79
C PRO A 136 -10.32 0.01 -17.89
#